data_AF-A0A4Y2J6I3-F1
#
_entry.id   AF-A0A4Y2J6I3-F1
#
_cell.length_a   1.000
_cell.length_b   1.000
_cell.length_c   1.000
_cell.angle_alpha   90.00
_cell.angle_beta   90.00
_cell.angle_gamma   90.00
#
_symmetry.space_group_name_H-M   'P 1'
#
loop_
_entity.id
_entity.type
_entity.pdbx_description
1 polymer ?
#
loop_
_entity_poly.entity_id
_entity_poly.type
_entity_poly.pdbx_seq_one_letter_code
_entity_poly.pdbx_strand_id
1 'polypeptide(L)'
;MSLENKVLTYAAILTYASPIWACAAKRYFQQIDSSQNIILRQISGARWFMRNEDIRHALKIPPIKEFIKNIANSFFENLTNVDNSAIHELELYTPDLNTRMPKAILL
;
A
#
# COMPACT_ATOMS: atom_id res chain seq x y z
N MET A 1 17.37 17.92 7.99
CA MET A 1 16.03 17.42 7.58
C MET A 1 15.33 16.90 8.83
N SER A 2 14.15 17.43 9.19
CA SER A 2 13.35 16.95 10.32
C SER A 2 12.79 15.54 10.06
N LEU A 3 12.43 14.82 11.12
CA LEU A 3 11.82 13.49 11.02
C LEU A 3 10.50 13.53 10.24
N GLU A 4 9.69 14.54 10.50
CA GLU A 4 8.39 14.76 9.84
C GLU A 4 8.53 14.88 8.33
N ASN A 5 9.51 15.66 7.85
CA ASN A 5 9.74 15.82 6.41
C ASN A 5 10.14 14.50 5.76
N LYS A 6 10.94 13.65 6.43
CA LYS A 6 11.30 12.33 5.91
C LYS A 6 10.08 11.41 5.82
N VAL A 7 9.23 11.42 6.84
CA VAL A 7 7.97 10.65 6.86
C VAL A 7 7.05 11.10 5.74
N LEU A 8 6.92 12.42 5.53
CA LEU A 8 6.09 12.99 4.47
C LEU A 8 6.58 12.54 3.08
N THR A 9 7.89 12.61 2.83
CA THR A 9 8.48 12.15 1.56
C THR A 9 8.21 10.66 1.33
N TYR A 10 8.31 9.84 2.38
CA TYR A 10 8.02 8.41 2.26
C TYR A 10 6.54 8.14 1.99
N ALA A 11 5.63 8.86 2.64
CA ALA A 11 4.19 8.75 2.39
C ALA A 11 3.84 9.10 0.93
N ALA A 12 4.49 10.11 0.35
CA ALA A 12 4.30 10.45 -1.07
C ALA A 12 4.72 9.30 -2.00
N ILE A 13 5.84 8.64 -1.72
CA ILE A 13 6.30 7.46 -2.47
C ILE A 13 5.29 6.32 -2.35
N LEU A 14 4.78 6.05 -1.15
CA LEU A 14 3.76 5.02 -0.92
C LEU A 14 2.51 5.26 -1.76
N THR A 15 1.97 6.48 -1.74
CA THR A 15 0.76 6.81 -2.52
C THR A 15 0.99 6.64 -4.02
N TYR A 16 2.15 7.06 -4.54
CA TYR A 16 2.45 6.96 -5.96
C TYR A 16 2.73 5.51 -6.42
N ALA A 17 3.45 4.73 -5.63
CA ALA A 17 3.84 3.36 -6.00
C ALA A 17 2.74 2.32 -5.73
N SER A 18 1.80 2.60 -4.81
CA SER A 18 0.74 1.69 -4.38
C SER A 18 -0.07 1.08 -5.54
N PRO A 19 -0.54 1.83 -6.55
CA PRO A 19 -1.27 1.25 -7.68
C PRO A 19 -0.45 0.26 -8.52
N ILE A 20 0.85 0.52 -8.71
CA ILE A 20 1.75 -0.36 -9.46
C ILE A 20 1.98 -1.64 -8.66
N TRP A 21 2.24 -1.50 -7.36
CA TRP A 21 2.38 -2.64 -6.46
C TRP A 21 1.09 -3.42 -6.30
N ALA A 22 -0.09 -2.78 -6.44
CA ALA A 22 -1.38 -3.48 -6.37
C ALA A 22 -1.52 -4.60 -7.42
N CYS A 23 -0.77 -4.51 -8.52
CA CYS A 23 -0.73 -5.50 -9.59
C CYS A 23 0.42 -6.52 -9.45
N ALA A 24 1.32 -6.36 -8.48
CA ALA A 24 2.51 -7.22 -8.37
C ALA A 24 2.16 -8.63 -7.86
N ALA A 25 3.01 -9.61 -8.20
CA ALA A 25 2.84 -10.98 -7.72
C ALA A 25 3.16 -11.12 -6.21
N LYS A 26 2.57 -12.13 -5.55
CA LYS A 26 2.65 -12.33 -4.09
C LYS A 26 4.08 -12.28 -3.52
N ARG A 27 5.05 -12.87 -4.23
CA ARG A 27 6.47 -12.91 -3.83
C ARG A 27 7.08 -11.51 -3.70
N TYR A 28 6.69 -10.58 -4.57
CA TYR A 28 7.23 -9.22 -4.55
C TYR A 28 6.73 -8.42 -3.34
N PHE A 29 5.56 -8.74 -2.75
CA PHE A 29 5.12 -8.05 -1.51
C PHE A 29 6.03 -8.30 -0.33
N GLN A 30 6.50 -9.53 -0.15
CA GLN A 30 7.41 -9.83 0.96
C GLN A 30 8.70 -9.01 0.84
N GLN A 31 9.20 -8.82 -0.39
CA GLN A 31 10.36 -7.99 -0.65
C GLN A 31 10.06 -6.51 -0.39
N ILE A 32 8.93 -6.01 -0.91
CA ILE A 32 8.49 -4.62 -0.74
C ILE A 32 8.27 -4.29 0.75
N ASP A 33 7.65 -5.18 1.52
CA ASP A 33 7.44 -5.04 2.96
C ASP A 33 8.76 -5.07 3.75
N SER A 34 9.70 -5.94 3.36
CA SER A 34 11.05 -5.94 3.92
C SER A 34 11.78 -4.62 3.64
N SER A 35 11.68 -4.09 2.42
CA SER A 35 12.24 -2.79 2.05
C SER A 35 11.60 -1.65 2.83
N GLN A 36 10.27 -1.66 3.04
CA GLN A 36 9.60 -0.69 3.91
C GLN A 36 10.21 -0.70 5.31
N ASN A 37 10.34 -1.87 5.95
CA ASN A 37 10.86 -1.96 7.31
C ASN A 37 12.29 -1.40 7.43
N ILE A 38 13.13 -1.60 6.41
CA ILE A 38 14.48 -1.02 6.34
C ILE A 38 14.42 0.51 6.25
N ILE A 39 13.59 1.03 5.34
CA ILE A 39 13.43 2.49 5.15
C ILE A 39 12.90 3.16 6.42
N LEU A 40 11.87 2.58 7.06
CA LEU A 40 11.29 3.12 8.29
C LEU A 40 12.32 3.19 9.43
N ARG A 41 13.17 2.17 9.57
CA ARG A 41 14.29 2.18 10.52
C ARG A 41 15.29 3.29 10.23
N GLN A 42 15.63 3.51 8.95
CA GLN A 42 16.53 4.59 8.56
C GLN A 42 15.92 5.97 8.81
N ILE A 43 14.61 6.13 8.59
CA ILE A 43 13.88 7.37 8.86
C ILE A 43 13.87 7.66 10.36
N SER A 44 13.50 6.67 11.19
CA SER A 44 13.38 6.82 12.64
C SER A 44 14.70 6.80 13.39
N GLY A 45 15.80 6.34 12.76
CA GLY A 45 17.07 6.11 13.45
C GLY A 45 16.98 4.99 14.50
N ALA A 46 16.07 4.03 14.32
CA ALA A 46 15.80 3.00 15.31
C ALA A 46 16.97 2.00 15.44
N ARG A 47 17.25 1.59 16.68
CA ARG A 47 18.28 0.57 16.97
C ARG A 47 17.80 -0.83 16.61
N TRP A 48 18.75 -1.76 16.44
CA TRP A 48 18.49 -3.13 15.97
C TRP A 48 17.48 -3.90 16.84
N PHE A 49 17.48 -3.65 18.16
CA PHE A 49 16.60 -4.35 19.12
C PHE A 49 15.15 -3.84 19.14
N MET A 50 14.87 -2.66 18.58
CA MET A 50 13.51 -2.13 18.51
C MET A 50 12.72 -2.97 17.52
N ARG A 51 11.47 -3.35 17.81
CA ARG A 51 10.68 -4.17 16.89
C ARG A 51 10.14 -3.32 15.74
N ASN A 52 10.00 -3.93 14.55
CA ASN A 52 9.46 -3.24 13.37
C ASN A 52 8.02 -2.73 13.61
N GLU A 53 7.22 -3.50 14.34
CA GLU A 53 5.86 -3.11 14.75
C GLU A 53 5.88 -1.81 15.55
N ASP A 54 6.73 -1.71 16.59
CA ASP A 54 6.80 -0.54 17.46
C ASP A 54 7.19 0.73 16.65
N ILE A 55 8.10 0.58 15.68
CA ILE A 55 8.52 1.67 14.77
C ILE A 55 7.36 2.11 13.87
N ARG A 56 6.63 1.16 13.28
CA ARG A 56 5.45 1.45 12.45
C ARG A 56 4.37 2.19 13.22
N HIS A 57 4.07 1.73 14.45
CA HIS A 57 3.10 2.40 15.33
C HIS A 57 3.55 3.82 15.71
N ALA A 58 4.84 3.99 16.04
CA ALA A 58 5.39 5.32 16.37
C ALA A 58 5.32 6.29 15.19
N LEU A 59 5.55 5.82 13.96
CA LEU A 59 5.47 6.64 12.74
C LEU A 59 4.05 6.73 12.15
N LYS A 60 3.07 6.00 12.70
CA LYS A 60 1.69 5.87 12.19
C LYS A 60 1.63 5.40 10.72
N ILE A 61 2.54 4.51 10.33
CA ILE A 61 2.60 3.97 8.97
C ILE A 61 2.12 2.52 8.98
N PRO A 62 1.03 2.19 8.25
CA PRO A 62 0.55 0.82 8.15
C PRO A 62 1.48 -0.03 7.25
N PRO A 63 1.43 -1.37 7.38
CA PRO A 63 2.11 -2.27 6.46
C PRO A 63 1.57 -2.08 5.03
N ILE A 64 2.43 -2.28 4.02
CA ILE A 64 2.10 -1.98 2.61
C ILE A 64 0.84 -2.70 2.14
N LYS A 65 0.62 -3.94 2.58
CA LYS A 65 -0.57 -4.70 2.21
C LYS A 65 -1.87 -3.99 2.66
N GLU A 66 -1.90 -3.53 3.91
CA GLU A 66 -3.07 -2.82 4.45
C GLU A 66 -3.23 -1.44 3.81
N PHE A 67 -2.13 -0.74 3.56
CA PHE A 67 -2.15 0.54 2.85
C PHE A 67 -2.80 0.41 1.46
N ILE A 68 -2.38 -0.59 0.67
CA ILE A 68 -2.95 -0.85 -0.65
C ILE A 68 -4.44 -1.22 -0.53
N LYS A 69 -4.83 -2.07 0.44
CA LYS A 69 -6.23 -2.43 0.67
C LYS A 69 -7.10 -1.22 1.01
N ASN A 70 -6.63 -0.34 1.90
CA ASN A 70 -7.36 0.86 2.30
C ASN A 70 -7.54 1.83 1.12
N ILE A 71 -6.52 2.00 0.28
CA ILE A 71 -6.62 2.81 -0.94
C ILE A 71 -7.62 2.19 -1.92
N ALA A 72 -7.56 0.88 -2.12
CA ALA A 72 -8.49 0.20 -3.02
C ALA A 72 -9.94 0.31 -2.53
N ASN A 73 -10.20 0.07 -1.24
CA ASN A 73 -11.53 0.18 -0.66
C ASN A 73 -12.08 1.60 -0.81
N SER A 74 -11.31 2.61 -0.43
CA SER A 74 -11.75 4.00 -0.59
C SER A 74 -11.98 4.38 -2.05
N PHE A 75 -11.19 3.85 -2.99
CA PHE A 75 -11.46 4.04 -4.41
C PHE A 75 -12.79 3.41 -4.86
N PHE A 76 -13.06 2.15 -4.50
CA PHE A 76 -14.30 1.47 -4.89
C PHE A 76 -15.55 2.04 -4.21
N GLU A 77 -15.46 2.43 -2.93
CA GLU A 77 -16.54 3.13 -2.22
C GLU A 77 -16.84 4.49 -2.85
N ASN A 78 -15.80 5.21 -3.29
CA ASN A 78 -16.01 6.47 -4.00
C ASN A 78 -16.65 6.26 -5.37
N LEU A 79 -16.30 5.19 -6.09
CA LEU A 79 -16.89 4.87 -7.40
C LEU A 79 -18.41 4.65 -7.30
N THR A 80 -18.92 4.05 -6.23
CA THR A 80 -20.37 3.86 -6.05
C THR A 80 -21.14 5.18 -5.86
N ASN A 81 -20.46 6.25 -5.42
CA ASN A 81 -21.07 7.55 -5.18
C ASN A 81 -21.01 8.49 -6.42
N VAL A 82 -20.38 8.08 -7.52
CA VAL A 82 -20.26 8.92 -8.71
C VAL A 82 -21.49 8.77 -9.62
N ASP A 83 -22.14 9.88 -9.95
CA ASP A 83 -23.33 9.95 -10.83
C ASP A 83 -23.03 9.72 -12.33
N ASN A 84 -21.88 9.13 -12.67
CA ASN A 84 -21.46 8.92 -14.06
C ASN A 84 -21.90 7.55 -14.55
N SER A 85 -22.86 7.51 -15.48
CA SER A 85 -23.39 6.27 -16.07
C SER A 85 -22.32 5.38 -16.71
N ALA A 86 -21.27 5.97 -17.31
CA ALA A 86 -20.20 5.20 -17.95
C ALA A 86 -19.36 4.40 -16.94
N ILE A 87 -19.31 4.81 -15.67
CA ILE A 87 -18.63 4.06 -14.60
C ILE A 87 -19.46 2.85 -14.19
N HIS A 88 -20.79 2.99 -14.14
CA HIS A 88 -21.72 1.91 -13.80
C HIS A 88 -21.81 0.84 -14.90
N GLU A 89 -21.47 1.19 -16.14
CA GLU A 89 -21.36 0.26 -17.27
C GLU A 89 -20.07 -0.60 -17.22
N LEU A 90 -19.07 -0.23 -16.39
CA LEU A 90 -17.87 -1.05 -16.24
C LEU A 90 -18.19 -2.30 -15.43
N GLU A 91 -17.87 -3.48 -15.98
CA GLU A 91 -17.97 -4.73 -15.23
C GLU A 91 -17.12 -4.66 -13.96
N LEU A 92 -17.71 -5.01 -12.82
CA LEU A 92 -16.99 -5.14 -11.55
C LEU A 92 -15.86 -6.16 -11.73
N TYR A 93 -14.64 -5.75 -11.42
CA TYR A 93 -13.47 -6.60 -11.57
C TYR A 93 -13.60 -7.87 -10.71
N THR A 94 -13.86 -9.00 -11.35
CA THR A 94 -13.77 -10.33 -10.72
C THR A 94 -12.37 -10.89 -10.97
N PRO A 95 -11.54 -11.09 -9.93
CA PRO A 95 -10.19 -11.60 -10.12
C PRO A 95 -10.21 -13.05 -10.60
N ASP A 96 -9.83 -13.28 -11.87
CA ASP A 96 -9.56 -14.62 -12.37
C ASP A 96 -8.21 -15.13 -11.84
N LEU A 97 -8.27 -16.14 -10.97
CA LEU A 97 -7.12 -16.77 -10.33
C LEU A 97 -6.18 -17.48 -11.31
N ASN A 98 -6.62 -17.74 -12.55
CA ASN A 98 -5.83 -18.39 -13.59
C ASN A 98 -4.97 -17.41 -14.41
N THR A 99 -5.14 -16.11 -14.22
CA THR A 99 -4.33 -15.11 -14.92
C THR A 99 -2.89 -15.08 -14.39
N ARG A 100 -1.93 -14.68 -15.24
CA ARG A 100 -0.50 -14.61 -14.87
C ARG A 100 -0.22 -13.59 -13.75
N MET A 101 -1.09 -12.59 -13.59
CA MET A 101 -1.01 -11.53 -12.58
C MET A 101 -2.41 -11.22 -12.03
N PRO A 102 -3.00 -12.12 -11.23
CA PRO A 102 -4.24 -11.80 -10.56
C PRO A 102 -3.95 -10.68 -9.55
N LYS A 103 -4.84 -9.71 -9.39
CA LYS A 103 -4.74 -8.67 -8.34
C LYS A 103 -5.01 -9.28 -6.96
N ALA A 104 -4.21 -10.27 -6.58
CA ALA A 104 -4.41 -11.15 -5.42
C ALA A 104 -4.28 -10.45 -4.07
N ILE A 105 -3.84 -9.20 -4.04
CA ILE A 105 -3.80 -8.37 -2.83
C ILE A 105 -5.18 -7.85 -2.50
N LEU A 106 -6.04 -7.65 -3.50
CA LEU A 106 -7.41 -7.17 -3.33
C LEU A 106 -8.35 -8.29 -2.86
N LEU A 107 -7.88 -9.55 -2.91
CA LEU A 107 -8.46 -10.70 -2.21
C LEU A 107 -8.04 -10.70 -0.73
#